data_AF-A0A0G0SY67-F1
#
_entry.id   AF-A0A0G0SY67-F1
#
_cell.length_a   1.000
_cell.length_b   1.000
_cell.length_c   1.000
_cell.angle_alpha   90.00
_cell.angle_beta   90.00
_cell.angle_gamma   90.00
#
_symmetry.space_group_name_H-M   'P 1'
#
loop_
_entity.id
_entity.type
_entity.pdbx_description
1 polymer ?
#
loop_
_entity_poly.entity_id
_entity_poly.type
_entity_poly.pdbx_seq_one_letter_code
_entity_poly.pdbx_strand_id
1 'polypeptide(L)'
;MDSTVPVGPGKYDAFATCLKDEGAVFYGAFWCTHCQATKKMFGASQKLLPYVECSTADGRGQVQMCADKKIMSYPTWEFADGSRLEGEVTFEQLALKTSCQLPL
;
A
#
# COMPACT_ATOMS: atom_id res chain seq x y z
N MET A 1 12.66 -27.77 -6.90
CA MET A 1 13.20 -27.13 -5.68
C MET A 1 12.42 -25.86 -5.47
N ASP A 2 11.60 -25.64 -4.46
CA ASP A 2 10.86 -26.49 -3.53
C ASP A 2 9.68 -25.58 -3.16
N SER A 3 8.46 -26.03 -3.48
CA SER A 3 7.23 -25.27 -3.31
C SER A 3 6.85 -25.24 -1.83
N THR A 4 7.41 -24.30 -1.06
CA THR A 4 7.02 -24.06 0.33
C THR A 4 6.37 -22.68 0.54
N VAL A 5 5.95 -21.99 -0.53
CA VAL A 5 5.03 -20.86 -0.36
C VAL A 5 3.70 -21.45 0.10
N PRO A 6 3.21 -21.15 1.32
CA PRO A 6 1.93 -21.65 1.77
C PRO A 6 0.86 -21.12 0.80
N VAL A 7 0.18 -22.01 0.09
CA VAL A 7 -0.97 -21.71 -0.75
C VAL A 7 -2.18 -21.53 0.17
N GLY A 8 -2.12 -20.53 1.03
CA GLY A 8 -3.17 -20.16 1.98
C GLY A 8 -3.31 -18.63 2.04
N PRO A 9 -4.45 -18.12 2.51
CA PRO A 9 -4.63 -16.69 2.70
C PRO A 9 -3.56 -16.15 3.66
N GLY A 10 -2.94 -15.04 3.28
CA GLY A 10 -2.01 -14.33 4.16
C GLY A 10 -2.73 -13.77 5.38
N LYS A 11 -2.02 -13.63 6.50
CA LYS A 11 -2.55 -13.11 7.78
C LYS A 11 -3.37 -11.83 7.61
N TYR A 12 -2.99 -10.96 6.67
CA TYR A 12 -3.59 -9.65 6.45
C TYR A 12 -4.44 -9.57 5.18
N ASP A 13 -4.85 -10.69 4.58
CA ASP A 13 -5.56 -10.67 3.29
C ASP A 13 -6.90 -9.92 3.38
N ALA A 14 -7.69 -10.20 4.42
CA ALA A 14 -8.96 -9.52 4.65
C ALA A 14 -8.76 -8.02 4.92
N PHE A 15 -7.72 -7.66 5.70
CA PHE A 15 -7.42 -6.27 5.98
C PHE A 15 -6.98 -5.52 4.72
N ALA A 16 -6.03 -6.06 3.95
CA ALA A 16 -5.55 -5.44 2.70
C ALA A 16 -6.67 -5.29 1.65
N THR A 17 -7.57 -6.29 1.56
CA THR A 17 -8.74 -6.22 0.67
C THR A 17 -9.70 -5.13 1.14
N CYS A 18 -10.01 -5.07 2.44
CA CYS A 18 -10.86 -4.02 3.01
C CYS A 18 -10.29 -2.61 2.75
N LEU A 19 -8.98 -2.39 2.89
CA LEU A 19 -8.37 -1.09 2.58
C LEU A 19 -8.70 -0.63 1.15
N LYS A 20 -8.63 -1.56 0.19
CA LYS A 20 -8.98 -1.28 -1.21
C LYS A 20 -10.47 -1.01 -1.38
N ASP A 21 -11.33 -1.81 -0.75
CA ASP A 21 -12.78 -1.70 -0.87
C ASP A 21 -13.31 -0.38 -0.26
N GLU A 22 -12.67 0.09 0.81
CA GLU A 22 -12.94 1.38 1.47
C GLU A 22 -12.24 2.57 0.78
N GLY A 23 -11.68 2.35 -0.42
CA GLY A 23 -11.16 3.41 -1.28
C GLY A 23 -9.81 3.99 -0.86
N ALA A 24 -9.05 3.31 0.01
CA ALA A 24 -7.67 3.70 0.27
C ALA A 24 -6.79 3.39 -0.94
N VAL A 25 -5.83 4.27 -1.23
CA VAL A 25 -4.85 4.09 -2.31
C VAL A 25 -3.46 4.33 -1.77
N PHE A 26 -2.56 3.39 -2.02
CA PHE A 26 -1.16 3.43 -1.63
C PHE A 26 -0.29 3.79 -2.84
N TYR A 27 0.15 5.05 -2.92
CA TYR A 27 1.09 5.52 -3.93
C TYR A 27 2.53 5.32 -3.45
N GLY A 28 3.37 4.74 -4.30
CA GLY A 28 4.80 4.62 -3.99
C GLY A 28 5.63 4.18 -5.17
N ALA A 29 6.92 3.94 -4.93
CA ALA A 29 7.87 3.47 -5.95
C ALA A 29 8.45 2.10 -5.62
N PHE A 30 8.72 1.27 -6.64
CA PHE A 30 9.32 -0.06 -6.43
C PHE A 30 10.69 0.00 -5.72
N TRP A 31 11.46 1.06 -5.93
CA TRP A 31 12.79 1.28 -5.34
C TRP A 31 12.76 1.97 -3.97
N CYS A 32 11.59 2.44 -3.52
CA CYS A 32 11.45 3.21 -2.28
C CYS A 32 11.51 2.30 -1.03
N THR A 33 12.52 2.49 -0.19
CA THR A 33 12.75 1.68 1.03
C THR A 33 11.57 1.69 1.99
N HIS A 34 10.97 2.85 2.24
CA HIS A 34 9.79 2.98 3.11
C HIS A 34 8.56 2.26 2.51
N CYS A 35 8.41 2.30 1.19
CA CYS A 35 7.35 1.59 0.48
C CYS A 35 7.52 0.08 0.61
N GLN A 36 8.76 -0.41 0.52
CA GLN A 36 9.09 -1.80 0.77
C GLN A 36 8.85 -2.20 2.23
N ALA A 37 9.14 -1.32 3.19
CA ALA A 37 8.83 -1.54 4.60
C ALA A 37 7.32 -1.68 4.83
N THR A 38 6.50 -0.79 4.27
CA THR A 38 5.03 -0.91 4.28
C THR A 38 4.57 -2.23 3.67
N LYS A 39 5.06 -2.60 2.47
CA LYS A 39 4.72 -3.90 1.84
C LYS A 39 5.11 -5.09 2.72
N LYS A 40 6.27 -5.03 3.37
CA LYS A 40 6.76 -6.09 4.26
C LYS A 40 5.88 -6.27 5.49
N MET A 41 5.28 -5.21 6.04
CA MET A 41 4.33 -5.32 7.15
C MET A 41 3.15 -6.25 6.79
N PHE A 42 2.69 -6.22 5.54
CA PHE A 42 1.60 -7.09 5.04
C PHE A 42 2.06 -8.50 4.66
N GLY A 43 3.37 -8.77 4.58
CA GLY A 43 3.91 -10.09 4.24
C GLY A 43 3.37 -10.60 2.89
N ALA A 44 2.79 -11.80 2.88
CA ALA A 44 2.19 -12.40 1.67
C ALA A 44 0.95 -11.63 1.17
N SER A 45 0.29 -10.86 2.03
CA SER A 45 -0.91 -10.08 1.71
C SER A 45 -0.61 -8.81 0.93
N GLN A 46 0.67 -8.44 0.78
CA GLN A 46 1.07 -7.23 0.03
C GLN A 46 0.55 -7.21 -1.41
N LYS A 47 0.32 -8.39 -2.01
CA LYS A 47 -0.25 -8.55 -3.35
C LYS A 47 -1.70 -8.04 -3.49
N LEU A 48 -2.39 -7.85 -2.36
CA LEU A 48 -3.77 -7.37 -2.29
C LEU A 48 -3.86 -5.88 -2.00
N LEU A 49 -2.73 -5.22 -1.72
CA LEU A 49 -2.72 -3.80 -1.41
C LEU A 49 -3.23 -2.97 -2.60
N PRO A 50 -3.94 -1.86 -2.35
CA PRO A 50 -4.34 -0.90 -3.38
C PRO A 50 -3.14 -0.05 -3.83
N TYR A 51 -2.07 -0.70 -4.30
CA TYR A 51 -0.80 -0.06 -4.65
C TYR A 51 -0.81 0.53 -6.06
N VAL A 52 -0.33 1.76 -6.19
CA VAL A 52 -0.06 2.44 -7.46
C VAL A 52 1.43 2.70 -7.57
N GLU A 53 2.05 2.18 -8.64
CA GLU A 53 3.44 2.47 -8.98
C GLU A 53 3.53 3.88 -9.57
N CYS A 54 4.25 4.75 -8.87
CA CYS A 54 4.42 6.14 -9.26
C CYS A 54 5.74 6.42 -9.98
N SER A 55 6.72 5.52 -9.96
CA SER A 55 7.99 5.69 -10.64
C SER A 55 7.91 5.31 -12.12
N THR A 56 8.64 6.03 -12.96
CA THR A 56 9.00 5.51 -14.29
C THR A 56 9.85 4.25 -14.14
N ALA A 57 9.85 3.39 -15.18
CA ALA A 57 10.54 2.10 -15.15
C ALA A 57 12.05 2.22 -14.94
N ASP A 58 12.66 3.34 -15.34
CA ASP A 58 14.08 3.64 -15.12
C ASP A 58 14.40 4.20 -13.72
N GLY A 59 13.39 4.41 -12.88
CA GLY A 59 13.54 4.92 -11.52
C GLY A 59 13.80 6.43 -11.41
N ARG A 60 13.79 7.18 -12.51
CA ARG A 60 14.29 8.57 -12.55
C ARG A 60 13.21 9.64 -12.58
N GLY A 61 11.96 9.25 -12.83
CA GLY A 61 10.84 10.17 -12.95
C GLY A 61 9.59 9.63 -12.25
N GLN A 62 8.54 10.45 -12.28
CA GLN A 62 7.22 10.10 -11.80
C GLN A 62 6.26 9.95 -12.98
N VAL A 63 5.40 8.93 -12.97
CA VAL A 63 4.36 8.76 -14.00
C VAL A 63 3.30 9.85 -13.88
N GLN A 64 2.74 10.28 -15.02
CA GLN A 64 1.86 11.44 -15.11
C GLN A 64 0.67 11.38 -14.13
N MET A 65 0.05 10.21 -13.95
CA MET A 65 -1.09 10.06 -13.04
C MET A 65 -0.78 10.42 -11.58
N CYS A 66 0.45 10.18 -11.11
CA CYS A 66 0.87 10.56 -9.75
C CYS A 66 1.24 12.04 -9.68
N ALA A 67 1.81 12.59 -10.76
CA ALA A 67 2.08 14.03 -10.87
C ALA A 67 0.80 14.86 -10.88
N ASP A 68 -0.22 14.43 -11.64
CA ASP A 68 -1.54 15.08 -11.71
C ASP A 68 -2.25 15.06 -10.35
N LYS A 69 -2.08 13.96 -9.60
CA LYS A 69 -2.54 13.84 -8.20
C LYS A 69 -1.66 14.58 -7.19
N LYS A 70 -0.56 15.20 -7.62
CA LYS A 70 0.39 15.92 -6.76
C LYS A 70 0.91 15.03 -5.62
N ILE A 71 1.35 13.82 -5.94
CA ILE A 71 2.03 12.94 -4.98
C ILE A 71 3.47 13.42 -4.85
N MET A 72 3.80 14.05 -3.73
CA MET A 72 5.09 14.71 -3.52
C MET A 72 6.13 13.81 -2.85
N SER A 73 5.69 12.77 -2.14
CA SER A 73 6.53 11.87 -1.36
C SER A 73 6.02 10.43 -1.42
N TYR A 74 6.90 9.48 -1.15
CA TYR A 74 6.56 8.06 -1.08
C TYR A 74 6.98 7.46 0.27
N PRO A 75 6.18 6.57 0.87
CA PRO A 75 4.81 6.23 0.47
C PRO A 75 3.83 7.39 0.77
N THR A 76 2.74 7.48 0.01
CA THR A 76 1.59 8.32 0.33
C THR A 76 0.34 7.46 0.30
N TRP A 77 -0.48 7.54 1.34
CA TRP A 77 -1.83 6.98 1.38
C TRP A 77 -2.85 8.08 1.16
N GLU A 78 -3.79 7.87 0.23
CA GLU A 78 -4.99 8.70 0.02
C GLU A 78 -6.22 7.88 0.40
N PHE A 79 -7.17 8.48 1.10
CA PHE A 79 -8.40 7.81 1.56
C PHE A 79 -9.62 8.33 0.81
N ALA A 80 -10.77 7.65 0.97
CA ALA A 80 -12.01 8.01 0.28
C ALA A 80 -12.51 9.44 0.57
N ASP A 81 -12.18 9.98 1.73
CA ASP A 81 -12.48 11.36 2.12
C ASP A 81 -11.52 12.41 1.49
N GLY A 82 -10.55 11.97 0.70
CA GLY A 82 -9.51 12.79 0.07
C GLY A 82 -8.36 13.17 1.01
N SER A 83 -8.43 12.79 2.29
CA SER A 83 -7.32 13.00 3.23
C SER A 83 -6.12 12.14 2.87
N ARG A 84 -4.93 12.57 3.29
CA ARG A 84 -3.68 11.85 3.03
C ARG A 84 -2.85 11.64 4.27
N LEU A 85 -2.12 10.53 4.30
CA LEU A 85 -1.04 10.26 5.23
C LEU A 85 0.24 9.99 4.43
N GLU A 86 1.31 10.67 4.77
CA GLU A 86 2.61 10.53 4.10
C GLU A 86 3.62 9.82 5.01
N GLY A 87 4.55 9.09 4.41
CA GLY A 87 5.55 8.32 5.15
C GLY A 87 5.02 7.00 5.72
N GLU A 88 5.77 6.39 6.63
CA GLU A 88 5.39 5.10 7.22
C GLU A 88 4.10 5.24 8.04
N VAL A 89 3.04 4.57 7.60
CA VAL A 89 1.73 4.54 8.25
C VAL A 89 1.52 3.20 8.94
N THR A 90 1.05 3.21 10.19
CA THR A 90 0.79 1.99 10.96
C THR A 90 -0.53 1.33 10.57
N PHE A 91 -0.69 0.06 10.96
CA PHE A 91 -1.94 -0.67 10.77
C PHE A 91 -3.13 -0.05 11.49
N GLU A 92 -2.92 0.51 12.69
CA GLU A 92 -3.95 1.18 13.47
C GLU A 92 -4.41 2.47 12.79
N GLN A 93 -3.50 3.23 12.18
CA GLN A 93 -3.84 4.43 11.43
C GLN A 93 -4.65 4.09 10.17
N LEU A 94 -4.24 3.05 9.44
CA LEU A 94 -4.98 2.55 8.28
C LEU A 94 -6.38 2.08 8.69
N ALA A 95 -6.48 1.27 9.75
CA ALA A 95 -7.74 0.81 10.31
C ALA A 95 -8.65 1.96 10.75
N LEU A 96 -8.09 2.99 11.40
CA LEU A 96 -8.85 4.17 11.81
C LEU A 96 -9.39 4.95 10.61
N LYS A 97 -8.60 5.06 9.54
CA LYS A 97 -8.99 5.80 8.33
C LYS A 97 -10.02 5.08 7.46
N THR A 98 -10.06 3.75 7.50
CA THR A 98 -10.95 2.94 6.65
C THR A 98 -12.01 2.17 7.44
N SER A 99 -12.01 2.24 8.77
CA SER A 99 -12.81 1.37 9.66
C SER A 99 -12.56 -0.14 9.48
N CYS A 100 -11.50 -0.53 8.77
CA CYS A 100 -11.14 -1.93 8.54
C CYS A 100 -10.60 -2.59 9.82
N GLN A 101 -11.03 -3.83 10.07
CA GLN A 101 -10.61 -4.58 11.24
C GLN A 101 -9.25 -5.26 11.02
N LEU A 102 -8.37 -5.17 12.02
CA LEU A 102 -7.13 -5.93 12.05
C LEU A 102 -7.40 -7.40 12.41
N PRO A 103 -6.64 -8.35 11.84
CA PRO A 103 -6.74 -9.74 12.26
C PRO A 103 -6.33 -9.87 13.74
N LEU A 104 -7.06 -10.72 14.47
CA LEU A 104 -6.74 -11.09 15.85
C LEU A 104 -5.40 -11.85 15.95
#